data_AF-A0AA39VA64-F1
#
_entry.id   AF-A0AA39VA64-F1
#
_cell.length_a   1.000
_cell.length_b   1.000
_cell.length_c   1.000
_cell.angle_alpha   90.00
_cell.angle_beta   90.00
_cell.angle_gamma   90.00
#
_symmetry.space_group_name_H-M   'P 1'
#
loop_
_entity.id
_entity.type
_entity.pdbx_description
1 polymer ?
#
loop_
_entity_poly.entity_id
_entity_poly.type
_entity_poly.pdbx_seq_one_letter_code
_entity_poly.pdbx_strand_id
1 'polypeptide(L)'
;MTKRSFSAKGARATECLGLIHIDVCGPMSIQARGGYEYFITFTDDYSRFGYVYLMRHKSDAFDMFKAFKAEVENQLEKHIKILRSDRGGEYLSGEFQQYLIDNGIVSQFSAPGTPQQNGVAERRNRTLLDMVRSMLSYSTLSISFWGYALQTATYILNDVPSKSVPKTPHELWTGRKPSLQHLRIFGCPAHVLKGKTEKMESRSETCIFVGYPKETKGYYFYSPSDLKVFVLTNAKFLEKDYMNNFVPRSRIVLNEMSGDTIPREVTQHNPIVSSDPTQDQQPTIPCRSGRVRTQPE
;
A
#
# COMPACT_ATOMS: atom_id res chain seq x y z
N MET A 1 21.43 -24.21 12.57
CA MET A 1 21.76 -23.73 11.21
C MET A 1 21.25 -22.31 11.06
N THR A 2 22.15 -21.33 10.96
CA THR A 2 21.83 -19.93 10.65
C THR A 2 21.46 -19.82 9.17
N LYS A 3 20.29 -19.26 8.84
CA LYS A 3 19.88 -19.01 7.45
C LYS A 3 20.95 -18.13 6.78
N ARG A 4 21.64 -18.66 5.77
CA ARG A 4 22.53 -17.86 4.90
C ARG A 4 21.70 -16.76 4.23
N SER A 5 22.25 -15.55 4.17
CA SER A 5 21.64 -14.47 3.40
C SER A 5 21.58 -14.86 1.93
N PHE A 6 20.40 -14.77 1.33
CA PHE A 6 20.23 -14.99 -0.10
C PHE A 6 20.82 -13.77 -0.82
N SER A 7 22.00 -13.91 -1.42
CA SER A 7 22.76 -12.81 -2.04
C SER A 7 22.31 -12.48 -3.48
N ALA A 8 21.41 -13.27 -4.07
CA ALA A 8 20.94 -13.01 -5.42
C ALA A 8 19.86 -11.91 -5.42
N LYS A 9 20.25 -10.65 -5.59
CA LYS A 9 19.34 -9.64 -6.13
C LYS A 9 18.98 -10.12 -7.55
N GLY A 10 17.72 -10.50 -7.76
CA GLY A 10 17.25 -10.86 -9.10
C GLY A 10 17.54 -9.74 -10.10
N ALA A 11 17.79 -10.10 -11.36
CA ALA A 11 18.02 -9.12 -12.41
C ALA A 11 16.81 -8.20 -12.55
N ARG A 12 17.07 -6.90 -12.63
CA ARG A 12 16.03 -5.91 -12.89
C ARG A 12 15.55 -6.03 -14.33
N ALA A 13 14.26 -5.80 -14.57
CA ALA A 13 13.73 -5.65 -15.92
C ALA A 13 14.46 -4.51 -16.66
N THR A 14 14.68 -4.71 -17.97
CA THR A 14 15.35 -3.74 -18.85
C THR A 14 14.39 -2.80 -19.57
N GLU A 15 13.09 -3.08 -19.49
CA GLU A 15 12.02 -2.29 -20.10
C GLU A 15 10.71 -2.37 -19.30
N CYS A 16 9.81 -1.41 -19.52
CA CYS A 16 8.45 -1.42 -18.98
C CYS A 16 7.71 -2.70 -19.38
N LEU A 17 6.88 -3.22 -18.47
CA LEU A 17 6.10 -4.45 -18.59
C LEU A 17 6.95 -5.74 -18.66
N GLY A 18 8.27 -5.65 -18.56
CA GLY A 18 9.14 -6.84 -18.48
C GLY A 18 8.92 -7.67 -17.22
N LEU A 19 8.59 -7.01 -16.11
CA LEU A 19 8.24 -7.64 -14.83
C LEU A 19 7.31 -6.72 -14.04
N ILE A 20 6.13 -7.22 -13.69
CA ILE A 20 5.18 -6.55 -12.80
C ILE A 20 5.18 -7.25 -11.45
N HIS A 21 5.41 -6.49 -10.39
CA HIS A 21 5.21 -6.94 -9.02
C HIS A 21 3.79 -6.65 -8.58
N ILE A 22 3.10 -7.67 -8.08
CA ILE A 22 1.74 -7.57 -7.56
C ILE A 22 1.73 -7.89 -6.07
N ASP A 23 0.95 -7.14 -5.29
CA ASP A 23 0.72 -7.39 -3.87
C ASP A 23 -0.63 -6.82 -3.42
N VAL A 24 -1.31 -7.56 -2.54
CA VAL A 24 -2.60 -7.18 -1.96
C VAL A 24 -2.40 -6.84 -0.49
N CYS A 25 -2.95 -5.70 -0.08
CA CYS A 25 -2.92 -5.26 1.30
C CYS A 25 -4.35 -5.18 1.86
N GLY A 26 -4.54 -5.76 3.04
CA GLY A 26 -5.80 -5.73 3.80
C GLY A 26 -6.09 -7.05 4.53
N PRO A 27 -7.23 -7.13 5.25
CA PRO A 27 -8.22 -6.07 5.40
C PRO A 27 -7.70 -4.90 6.23
N MET A 28 -8.08 -3.69 5.85
CA MET A 28 -7.80 -2.49 6.64
C MET A 28 -8.76 -2.42 7.83
N SER A 29 -8.30 -1.88 8.96
CA SER A 29 -9.11 -1.80 10.19
C SER A 29 -10.34 -0.91 10.08
N ILE A 30 -10.35 0.01 9.12
CA ILE A 30 -11.46 0.93 8.83
C ILE A 30 -11.76 0.86 7.33
N GLN A 31 -13.03 0.68 6.98
CA GLN A 31 -13.48 0.72 5.59
C GLN A 31 -13.26 2.12 4.99
N ALA A 32 -12.72 2.15 3.77
CA ALA A 32 -12.70 3.37 2.99
C ALA A 32 -14.11 3.72 2.50
N ARG A 33 -14.32 5.00 2.18
CA ARG A 33 -15.55 5.45 1.50
C ARG A 33 -15.77 4.63 0.23
N GLY A 34 -16.98 4.11 0.06
CA GLY A 34 -17.32 3.18 -1.04
C GLY A 34 -17.27 1.70 -0.64
N GLY A 35 -16.97 1.40 0.62
CA GLY A 35 -16.99 0.04 1.19
C GLY A 35 -15.74 -0.77 0.88
N TYR A 36 -14.61 -0.11 0.60
CA TYR A 36 -13.37 -0.79 0.27
C TYR A 36 -12.60 -1.18 1.55
N GLU A 37 -12.09 -2.41 1.58
CA GLU A 37 -11.34 -2.97 2.71
C GLU A 37 -9.92 -3.36 2.33
N TYR A 38 -9.67 -3.55 1.03
CA TYR A 38 -8.41 -4.01 0.48
C TYR A 38 -7.94 -3.03 -0.60
N PHE A 39 -6.66 -3.11 -0.93
CA PHE A 39 -6.15 -2.57 -2.17
C PHE A 39 -5.11 -3.49 -2.78
N ILE A 40 -4.99 -3.43 -4.10
CA ILE A 40 -3.96 -4.16 -4.85
C ILE A 40 -3.03 -3.16 -5.51
N THR A 41 -1.75 -3.49 -5.51
CA THR A 41 -0.70 -2.73 -6.19
C THR A 41 -0.14 -3.51 -7.36
N PHE A 42 0.15 -2.78 -8.44
CA PHE A 42 0.95 -3.26 -9.56
C PHE A 42 2.13 -2.31 -9.73
N THR A 43 3.35 -2.81 -9.52
CA THR A 43 4.57 -2.00 -9.63
C THR A 43 5.44 -2.56 -10.74
N ASP A 44 5.73 -1.73 -11.74
CA ASP A 44 6.66 -2.07 -12.80
C ASP A 44 8.11 -2.08 -12.29
N ASP A 45 8.86 -3.14 -12.58
CA ASP A 45 10.20 -3.29 -12.05
C ASP A 45 11.24 -2.35 -12.70
N TYR A 46 11.04 -2.00 -13.97
CA TYR A 46 11.92 -1.09 -14.70
C TYR A 46 11.71 0.36 -14.25
N SER A 47 10.53 0.92 -14.48
CA SER A 47 10.17 2.32 -14.25
C SER A 47 9.85 2.63 -12.78
N ARG A 48 9.48 1.64 -11.98
CA ARG A 48 8.88 1.81 -10.63
C ARG A 48 7.53 2.54 -10.65
N PHE A 49 6.90 2.65 -11.81
CA PHE A 49 5.56 3.20 -11.92
C PHE A 49 4.59 2.25 -11.22
N GLY A 50 3.76 2.79 -10.34
CA GLY A 50 2.83 2.01 -9.52
C GLY A 50 1.38 2.32 -9.86
N TYR A 51 0.55 1.30 -9.98
CA TYR A 51 -0.90 1.40 -9.99
C TYR A 51 -1.46 0.89 -8.68
N VAL A 52 -2.56 1.50 -8.24
CA VAL A 52 -3.37 1.07 -7.10
C VAL A 52 -4.82 0.95 -7.54
N TYR A 53 -5.46 -0.13 -7.11
CA TYR A 53 -6.90 -0.33 -7.20
C TYR A 53 -7.45 -0.65 -5.82
N LEU A 54 -8.57 -0.01 -5.45
CA LEU A 54 -9.29 -0.30 -4.21
C LEU A 54 -10.24 -1.47 -4.45
N MET A 55 -10.35 -2.37 -3.48
CA MET A 55 -11.13 -3.60 -3.58
C MET A 55 -12.02 -3.78 -2.34
N ARG A 56 -13.21 -4.33 -2.56
CA ARG A 56 -14.13 -4.68 -1.46
C ARG A 56 -13.81 -6.05 -0.92
N HIS A 57 -13.42 -6.96 -1.80
CA HIS A 57 -13.06 -8.32 -1.46
C HIS A 57 -11.71 -8.70 -2.06
N LYS A 58 -11.01 -9.64 -1.41
CA LYS A 58 -9.73 -10.16 -1.93
C LYS A 58 -9.89 -10.84 -3.30
N SER A 59 -11.08 -11.39 -3.57
CA SER A 59 -11.44 -12.02 -4.85
C SER A 59 -11.43 -11.05 -6.04
N ASP A 60 -11.57 -9.74 -5.80
CA ASP A 60 -11.60 -8.72 -6.86
C ASP A 60 -10.23 -8.60 -7.57
N ALA A 61 -9.16 -9.17 -6.99
CA ALA A 61 -7.79 -9.08 -7.47
C ALA A 61 -7.63 -9.52 -8.94
N PHE A 62 -8.34 -10.58 -9.35
CA PHE A 62 -8.26 -11.06 -10.74
C PHE A 62 -8.89 -10.08 -11.73
N ASP A 63 -10.05 -9.52 -11.41
CA ASP A 63 -10.70 -8.52 -12.25
C ASP A 63 -9.87 -7.23 -12.34
N MET A 64 -9.27 -6.81 -11.21
CA MET A 64 -8.36 -5.66 -11.20
C MET A 64 -7.12 -5.92 -12.07
N PHE A 65 -6.58 -7.14 -12.07
CA PHE A 65 -5.46 -7.51 -12.94
C PHE A 65 -5.85 -7.47 -14.43
N LYS A 66 -7.02 -8.01 -14.80
CA LYS A 66 -7.50 -7.96 -16.19
C LYS A 66 -7.64 -6.51 -16.68
N ALA A 67 -8.25 -5.64 -15.86
CA ALA A 67 -8.39 -4.22 -16.17
C ALA A 67 -7.03 -3.53 -16.31
N PHE A 68 -6.12 -3.76 -15.35
CA PHE A 68 -4.76 -3.22 -15.40
C PHE A 68 -4.00 -3.66 -16.66
N LYS A 69 -3.99 -4.96 -16.98
CA LYS A 69 -3.32 -5.51 -18.16
C LYS A 69 -3.83 -4.85 -19.43
N ALA A 70 -5.15 -4.84 -19.63
CA ALA A 70 -5.76 -4.28 -20.83
C ALA A 70 -5.41 -2.79 -21.01
N GLU A 71 -5.42 -2.02 -19.92
CA GLU A 71 -5.06 -0.60 -19.94
C GLU A 71 -3.59 -0.40 -20.32
N VAL A 72 -2.65 -1.03 -19.59
CA VAL A 72 -1.22 -0.72 -19.73
C VAL A 72 -0.60 -1.28 -21.00
N GLU A 73 -1.06 -2.45 -21.46
CA GLU A 73 -0.57 -3.03 -22.69
C GLU A 73 -0.98 -2.21 -23.90
N ASN A 74 -2.21 -1.69 -23.90
CA ASN A 74 -2.69 -0.79 -24.95
C ASN A 74 -2.00 0.58 -24.91
N GLN A 75 -1.77 1.15 -23.71
CA GLN A 75 -1.10 2.46 -23.59
C GLN A 75 0.37 2.42 -24.01
N LEU A 76 1.07 1.31 -23.78
CA LEU A 76 2.50 1.18 -24.04
C LEU A 76 2.83 0.42 -25.32
N GLU A 77 1.82 -0.16 -26.00
CA GLU A 77 2.00 -1.05 -27.14
C GLU A 77 3.00 -2.18 -26.84
N LYS A 78 2.89 -2.73 -25.63
CA LYS A 78 3.79 -3.77 -25.07
C LYS A 78 2.98 -4.79 -24.30
N HIS A 79 3.54 -5.97 -24.09
CA HIS A 79 2.90 -7.02 -23.29
C HIS A 79 3.61 -7.23 -21.95
N ILE A 80 2.83 -7.57 -20.93
CA ILE A 80 3.37 -8.04 -19.65
C ILE A 80 4.04 -9.38 -19.90
N LYS A 81 5.33 -9.49 -19.57
CA LYS A 81 6.09 -10.73 -19.77
C LYS A 81 6.04 -11.64 -18.55
N ILE A 82 6.18 -11.04 -17.37
CA ILE A 82 6.30 -11.76 -16.11
C ILE A 82 5.45 -11.06 -15.05
N LEU A 83 4.62 -11.84 -14.34
CA LEU A 83 3.91 -11.39 -13.16
C LEU A 83 4.53 -12.03 -11.93
N ARG A 84 4.99 -11.23 -10.97
CA ARG A 84 5.53 -11.72 -9.70
C ARG A 84 4.62 -11.39 -8.53
N SER A 85 4.10 -12.43 -7.89
CA SER A 85 3.24 -12.35 -6.71
C SER A 85 3.85 -13.12 -5.53
N ASP A 86 3.27 -12.93 -4.35
CA ASP A 86 3.42 -13.92 -3.28
C ASP A 86 2.56 -15.17 -3.58
N ARG A 87 2.53 -16.12 -2.63
CA ARG A 87 1.67 -17.32 -2.72
C ARG A 87 0.28 -17.10 -2.12
N GLY A 88 -0.25 -15.88 -2.19
CA GLY A 88 -1.62 -15.57 -1.79
C GLY A 88 -2.64 -16.40 -2.56
N GLY A 89 -3.67 -16.89 -1.87
CA GLY A 89 -4.70 -17.76 -2.46
C GLY A 89 -5.45 -17.13 -3.64
N GLU A 90 -5.56 -15.80 -3.67
CA GLU A 90 -6.14 -15.01 -4.76
C GLU A 90 -5.41 -15.17 -6.10
N TYR A 91 -4.12 -15.49 -6.07
CA TYR A 91 -3.30 -15.68 -7.27
C TYR A 91 -3.22 -17.15 -7.69
N LEU A 92 -3.59 -18.08 -6.81
CA LEU A 92 -3.47 -19.52 -7.01
C LEU A 92 -4.74 -20.16 -7.61
N SER A 93 -5.76 -19.37 -7.94
CA SER A 93 -6.95 -19.91 -8.61
C SER A 93 -6.59 -20.45 -10.00
N GLY A 94 -7.20 -21.58 -10.36
CA GLY A 94 -6.98 -22.20 -11.67
C GLY A 94 -7.33 -21.27 -12.83
N GLU A 95 -8.38 -20.46 -12.66
CA GLU A 95 -8.80 -19.44 -13.64
C GLU A 95 -7.72 -18.38 -13.85
N PHE A 96 -7.14 -17.83 -12.78
CA PHE A 96 -6.07 -16.82 -12.89
C PHE A 96 -4.85 -17.42 -13.59
N GLN A 97 -4.41 -18.60 -13.18
CA GLN A 97 -3.26 -19.26 -13.80
C GLN A 97 -3.49 -19.59 -15.26
N GLN A 98 -4.68 -20.10 -15.62
CA GLN A 98 -5.04 -20.36 -17.02
C GLN A 98 -5.03 -19.06 -17.83
N TYR A 99 -5.60 -17.98 -17.31
CA TYR A 99 -5.58 -16.69 -17.97
C TYR A 99 -4.16 -16.17 -18.24
N LEU A 100 -3.22 -16.36 -17.30
CA LEU A 100 -1.81 -16.01 -17.53
C LEU A 100 -1.18 -16.85 -18.64
N ILE A 101 -1.44 -18.16 -18.65
CA ILE A 101 -0.96 -19.07 -19.71
C ILE A 101 -1.50 -18.65 -21.08
N ASP A 102 -2.81 -18.40 -21.18
CA ASP A 102 -3.47 -18.02 -22.43
C ASP A 102 -2.94 -16.69 -22.98
N ASN A 103 -2.46 -15.80 -22.11
CA ASN A 103 -1.86 -14.53 -22.49
C ASN A 103 -0.32 -14.60 -22.61
N GLY A 104 0.29 -15.78 -22.44
CA GLY A 104 1.74 -15.95 -22.52
C GLY A 104 2.53 -15.28 -21.38
N ILE A 105 1.89 -15.00 -20.25
CA ILE A 105 2.51 -14.35 -19.09
C ILE A 105 3.12 -15.41 -18.17
N VAL A 106 4.40 -15.26 -17.85
CA VAL A 106 5.07 -16.15 -16.91
C VAL A 106 4.73 -15.76 -15.47
N SER A 107 4.10 -16.67 -14.73
CA SER A 107 3.84 -16.51 -13.30
C SER A 107 5.09 -16.82 -12.47
N GLN A 108 5.50 -15.89 -11.60
CA GLN A 108 6.60 -16.06 -10.65
C GLN A 108 6.10 -15.89 -9.21
N PHE A 109 6.23 -16.94 -8.41
CA PHE A 109 5.85 -16.90 -7.00
C PHE A 109 7.08 -16.73 -6.11
N SER A 110 7.01 -15.85 -5.11
CA SER A 110 8.00 -15.84 -4.04
C SER A 110 7.99 -17.16 -3.27
N ALA A 111 9.16 -17.68 -2.90
CA ALA A 111 9.25 -18.89 -2.10
C ALA A 111 8.71 -18.66 -0.68
N PRO A 112 8.11 -19.68 -0.03
CA PRO A 112 7.56 -19.55 1.31
C PRO A 112 8.60 -19.06 2.32
N GLY A 113 8.24 -18.07 3.13
CA GLY A 113 9.15 -17.50 4.13
C GLY A 113 10.32 -16.68 3.54
N THR A 114 10.23 -16.26 2.28
CA THR A 114 11.19 -15.33 1.64
C THR A 114 10.51 -14.08 1.06
N PRO A 115 9.85 -13.25 1.91
CA PRO A 115 9.20 -12.00 1.49
C PRO A 115 10.11 -11.06 0.67
N GLN A 116 11.43 -11.15 0.91
CA GLN A 116 12.45 -10.37 0.20
C GLN A 116 12.38 -10.52 -1.33
N GLN A 117 11.88 -11.65 -1.86
CA GLN A 117 11.76 -11.87 -3.30
C GLN A 117 10.68 -10.99 -3.96
N ASN A 118 9.65 -10.58 -3.22
CA ASN A 118 8.68 -9.56 -3.64
C ASN A 118 8.91 -8.21 -2.93
N GLY A 119 10.12 -7.98 -2.40
CA GLY A 119 10.42 -6.81 -1.58
C GLY A 119 10.22 -5.46 -2.29
N VAL A 120 10.10 -5.44 -3.63
CA VAL A 120 9.71 -4.23 -4.38
C VAL A 120 8.28 -3.82 -4.03
N ALA A 121 7.31 -4.73 -4.16
CA ALA A 121 5.92 -4.44 -3.85
C ALA A 121 5.75 -4.15 -2.35
N GLU A 122 6.39 -4.94 -1.48
CA GLU A 122 6.31 -4.71 -0.03
C GLU A 122 6.85 -3.33 0.38
N ARG A 123 7.99 -2.91 -0.19
CA ARG A 123 8.53 -1.57 0.06
C ARG A 123 7.59 -0.50 -0.46
N ARG A 124 7.00 -0.70 -1.65
CA ARG A 124 6.04 0.24 -2.22
C ARG A 124 4.80 0.38 -1.33
N ASN A 125 4.24 -0.73 -0.87
CA ASN A 125 3.08 -0.75 0.03
C ASN A 125 3.38 -0.07 1.36
N ARG A 126 4.55 -0.31 1.94
CA ARG A 126 4.97 0.40 3.15
C ARG A 126 5.05 1.91 2.93
N THR A 127 5.73 2.37 1.88
CA THR A 127 5.82 3.81 1.56
C THR A 127 4.45 4.43 1.33
N LEU A 128 3.55 3.74 0.62
CA LEU A 128 2.19 4.20 0.39
C LEU A 128 1.41 4.37 1.69
N LEU A 129 1.44 3.36 2.58
CA LEU A 129 0.75 3.42 3.86
C LEU A 129 1.32 4.51 4.78
N ASP A 130 2.64 4.72 4.78
CA ASP A 130 3.27 5.79 5.55
C ASP A 130 2.83 7.17 5.04
N MET A 131 2.80 7.38 3.72
CA MET A 131 2.27 8.61 3.13
C MET A 131 0.79 8.81 3.44
N VAL A 132 -0.03 7.76 3.38
CA VAL A 132 -1.46 7.84 3.74
C VAL A 132 -1.63 8.27 5.20
N ARG A 133 -0.87 7.67 6.13
CA ARG A 133 -0.89 8.05 7.54
C ARG A 133 -0.50 9.51 7.73
N SER A 134 0.57 9.96 7.07
CA SER A 134 1.01 11.36 7.13
C SER A 134 -0.03 12.32 6.57
N MET A 135 -0.57 12.04 5.38
CA MET A 135 -1.60 12.87 4.73
C MET A 135 -2.86 12.99 5.60
N LEU A 136 -3.38 11.86 6.10
CA LEU A 136 -4.57 11.86 6.94
C LEU A 136 -4.33 12.58 8.27
N SER A 137 -3.16 12.38 8.89
CA SER A 137 -2.82 13.04 10.16
C SER A 137 -2.63 14.55 10.00
N TYR A 138 -2.20 15.03 8.83
CA TYR A 138 -2.12 16.46 8.53
C TYR A 138 -3.50 17.05 8.20
N SER A 139 -4.39 16.23 7.64
CA SER A 139 -5.76 16.62 7.26
C SER A 139 -6.73 16.71 8.43
N THR A 140 -7.86 17.36 8.17
CA THR A 140 -9.01 17.32 9.09
C THR A 140 -9.92 16.11 8.89
N LEU A 141 -9.66 15.30 7.86
CA LEU A 141 -10.51 14.22 7.38
C LEU A 141 -10.45 12.99 8.30
N SER A 142 -11.51 12.18 8.27
CA SER A 142 -11.56 10.89 8.96
C SER A 142 -10.68 9.84 8.27
N ILE A 143 -10.28 8.80 9.01
CA ILE A 143 -9.46 7.70 8.48
C ILE A 143 -10.15 6.99 7.30
N SER A 144 -11.48 7.01 7.21
CA SER A 144 -12.24 6.46 6.06
C SER A 144 -11.90 7.10 4.70
N PHE A 145 -11.15 8.21 4.66
CA PHE A 145 -10.59 8.78 3.43
C PHE A 145 -9.29 8.11 2.97
N TRP A 146 -8.82 7.05 3.63
CA TRP A 146 -7.56 6.40 3.29
C TRP A 146 -7.48 5.94 1.83
N GLY A 147 -8.60 5.55 1.20
CA GLY A 147 -8.61 5.16 -0.21
C GLY A 147 -8.25 6.31 -1.16
N TYR A 148 -8.80 7.50 -0.91
CA TYR A 148 -8.49 8.73 -1.64
C TYR A 148 -7.06 9.20 -1.38
N ALA A 149 -6.62 9.13 -0.12
CA ALA A 149 -5.24 9.44 0.27
C ALA A 149 -4.24 8.47 -0.41
N LEU A 150 -4.59 7.19 -0.53
CA LEU A 150 -3.75 6.16 -1.14
C LEU A 150 -3.57 6.38 -2.64
N GLN A 151 -4.65 6.67 -3.34
CA GLN A 151 -4.60 7.04 -4.76
C GLN A 151 -3.78 8.31 -4.97
N THR A 152 -3.96 9.32 -4.10
CA THR A 152 -3.18 10.56 -4.11
C THR A 152 -1.69 10.31 -3.87
N ALA A 153 -1.34 9.47 -2.91
CA ALA A 153 0.04 9.09 -2.61
C ALA A 153 0.68 8.36 -3.79
N THR A 154 -0.07 7.46 -4.44
CA THR A 154 0.41 6.73 -5.62
C THR A 154 0.68 7.68 -6.79
N TYR A 155 -0.25 8.61 -7.03
CA TYR A 155 -0.10 9.66 -8.05
C TYR A 155 1.17 10.48 -7.82
N ILE A 156 1.35 11.03 -6.61
CA ILE A 156 2.54 11.80 -6.24
C ILE A 156 3.82 10.97 -6.42
N LEU A 157 3.84 9.73 -5.94
CA LEU A 157 5.03 8.87 -6.04
C LEU A 157 5.40 8.48 -7.47
N ASN A 158 4.47 8.56 -8.42
CA ASN A 158 4.76 8.33 -9.82
C ASN A 158 5.39 9.58 -10.47
N ASP A 159 5.05 10.78 -9.99
CA ASP A 159 5.52 12.03 -10.59
C ASP A 159 6.81 12.58 -9.97
N VAL A 160 7.20 12.13 -8.77
CA VAL A 160 8.42 12.60 -8.09
C VAL A 160 9.65 11.71 -8.33
N PRO A 161 10.87 12.25 -8.26
CA PRO A 161 12.09 11.46 -8.36
C PRO A 161 12.19 10.39 -7.26
N SER A 162 12.77 9.24 -7.60
CA SER A 162 13.02 8.14 -6.64
C SER A 162 14.46 7.69 -6.73
N LYS A 163 15.10 7.37 -5.60
CA LYS A 163 16.47 6.81 -5.57
C LYS A 163 16.61 5.49 -6.34
N SER A 164 15.49 4.81 -6.61
CA SER A 164 15.48 3.52 -7.32
C SER A 164 15.61 3.65 -8.83
N VAL A 165 15.46 4.86 -9.40
CA VAL A 165 15.44 5.11 -10.85
C VAL A 165 16.12 6.44 -11.18
N PRO A 166 16.76 6.57 -12.35
CA PRO A 166 17.47 7.81 -12.71
C PRO A 166 16.52 8.98 -13.05
N LYS A 167 15.26 8.69 -13.37
CA LYS A 167 14.21 9.65 -13.76
C LYS A 167 12.96 9.40 -12.92
N THR A 168 11.94 10.26 -13.02
CA THR A 168 10.67 9.99 -12.35
C THR A 168 10.02 8.73 -12.94
N PRO A 169 9.29 7.93 -12.14
CA PRO A 169 8.57 6.78 -12.68
C PRO A 169 7.67 7.14 -13.86
N HIS A 170 6.98 8.28 -13.80
CA HIS A 170 6.15 8.80 -14.88
C HIS A 170 6.95 9.07 -16.16
N GLU A 171 8.15 9.66 -16.05
CA GLU A 171 9.01 9.91 -17.22
C GLU A 171 9.51 8.61 -17.84
N LEU A 172 9.85 7.60 -17.04
CA LEU A 172 10.25 6.28 -17.56
C LEU A 172 9.07 5.52 -18.18
N TRP A 173 7.86 5.71 -17.65
CA TRP A 173 6.65 5.06 -18.12
C TRP A 173 6.12 5.66 -19.42
N THR A 174 6.02 7.00 -19.48
CA THR A 174 5.38 7.73 -20.59
C THR A 174 6.37 8.35 -21.58
N GLY A 175 7.66 8.39 -21.24
CA GLY A 175 8.68 9.14 -21.96
C GLY A 175 8.61 10.66 -21.76
N ARG A 176 7.66 11.16 -20.95
CA ARG A 176 7.43 12.60 -20.74
C ARG A 176 7.63 13.02 -19.29
N LYS A 177 8.39 14.09 -19.09
CA LYS A 177 8.61 14.67 -17.76
C LYS A 177 7.30 15.28 -17.23
N PRO A 178 6.84 14.89 -16.04
CA PRO A 178 5.61 15.45 -15.45
C PRO A 178 5.82 16.89 -14.99
N SER A 179 4.76 17.69 -15.02
CA SER A 179 4.71 19.01 -14.37
C SER A 179 4.14 18.87 -12.97
N LEU A 180 4.80 19.41 -11.95
CA LEU A 180 4.35 19.32 -10.56
C LEU A 180 3.49 20.52 -10.11
N GLN A 181 3.22 21.48 -11.00
CA GLN A 181 2.50 22.73 -10.65
C GLN A 181 1.06 22.52 -10.19
N HIS A 182 0.46 21.41 -10.59
CA HIS A 182 -0.91 21.05 -10.27
C HIS A 182 -1.02 20.33 -8.93
N LEU A 183 0.10 19.93 -8.31
CA LEU A 183 0.10 19.24 -7.03
C LEU A 183 -0.39 20.16 -5.91
N ARG A 184 -1.25 19.61 -5.05
CA ARG A 184 -1.87 20.30 -3.92
C ARG A 184 -1.72 19.49 -2.64
N ILE A 185 -1.71 20.19 -1.50
CA ILE A 185 -1.65 19.57 -0.18
C ILE A 185 -2.96 18.82 0.09
N PHE A 186 -2.88 17.50 0.25
CA PHE A 186 -4.03 16.66 0.60
C PHE A 186 -4.72 17.15 1.88
N GLY A 187 -6.05 17.24 1.88
CA GLY A 187 -6.81 17.76 3.01
C GLY A 187 -6.89 19.29 3.10
N CYS A 188 -6.28 20.01 2.16
CA CYS A 188 -6.35 21.46 2.13
C CYS A 188 -7.77 21.97 1.81
N PRO A 189 -8.29 22.94 2.57
CA PRO A 189 -9.50 23.66 2.20
C PRO A 189 -9.33 24.43 0.89
N ALA A 190 -10.37 24.44 0.07
CA ALA A 190 -10.41 25.20 -1.18
C ALA A 190 -11.78 25.83 -1.36
N HIS A 191 -11.79 27.05 -1.89
CA HIS A 191 -13.02 27.68 -2.37
C HIS A 191 -13.33 27.18 -3.77
N VAL A 192 -14.48 26.54 -3.89
CA VAL A 192 -14.98 25.91 -5.10
C VAL A 192 -16.21 26.70 -5.57
N LEU A 193 -16.25 27.06 -6.86
CA LEU A 193 -17.35 27.86 -7.40
C LEU A 193 -18.65 27.03 -7.42
N LYS A 194 -19.71 27.54 -6.80
CA LYS A 194 -21.07 27.01 -6.96
C LYS A 194 -21.57 27.37 -8.35
N GLY A 195 -22.37 26.50 -8.95
CA GLY A 195 -22.96 26.70 -10.28
C GLY A 195 -23.96 27.86 -10.32
N LYS A 196 -25.22 27.57 -10.64
CA LYS A 196 -26.26 28.61 -10.57
C LYS A 196 -26.47 28.99 -9.11
N THR A 197 -26.22 30.26 -8.79
CA THR A 197 -26.48 30.87 -7.48
C THR A 197 -27.52 31.97 -7.65
N GLU A 198 -28.39 32.12 -6.66
CA GLU A 198 -29.37 33.20 -6.68
C GLU A 198 -28.72 34.55 -6.41
N LYS A 199 -29.45 35.63 -6.70
CA LYS A 199 -28.97 37.01 -6.52
C LYS A 199 -28.76 37.25 -5.02
N MET A 200 -27.49 37.33 -4.59
CA MET A 200 -26.96 37.55 -3.20
C MET A 200 -26.40 36.33 -2.46
N GLU A 201 -26.46 35.12 -3.01
CA GLU A 201 -25.83 33.95 -2.37
C GLU A 201 -24.31 33.91 -2.54
N SER A 202 -23.61 33.25 -1.60
CA SER A 202 -22.19 32.97 -1.75
C SER A 202 -21.95 32.15 -3.02
N ARG A 203 -21.15 32.71 -3.94
CA ARG A 203 -20.78 32.07 -5.20
C ARG A 203 -19.81 30.90 -5.03
N SER A 204 -19.30 30.67 -3.83
CA SER A 204 -18.37 29.58 -3.55
C SER A 204 -18.70 28.85 -2.27
N GLU A 205 -18.36 27.56 -2.26
CA GLU A 205 -18.35 26.71 -1.08
C GLU A 205 -16.92 26.41 -0.66
N THR A 206 -16.70 26.27 0.64
CA THR A 206 -15.44 25.73 1.16
C THR A 206 -15.53 24.22 1.18
N CYS A 207 -14.72 23.57 0.34
CA CYS A 207 -14.62 22.12 0.27
C CYS A 207 -13.18 21.69 0.61
N ILE A 208 -12.98 20.39 0.82
CA ILE A 208 -11.68 19.83 1.17
C ILE A 208 -11.13 19.08 -0.04
N PHE A 209 -9.90 19.37 -0.43
CA PHE A 209 -9.22 18.62 -1.49
C PHE A 209 -8.89 17.19 -1.04
N VAL A 210 -9.29 16.20 -1.83
CA VAL A 210 -9.11 14.77 -1.51
C VAL A 210 -8.46 13.95 -2.63
N GLY A 211 -7.92 14.56 -3.68
CA GLY A 211 -7.08 13.85 -4.64
C GLY A 211 -7.40 14.11 -6.11
N TYR A 212 -6.85 13.29 -6.99
CA TYR A 212 -6.88 13.51 -8.44
C TYR A 212 -7.77 12.45 -9.13
N PRO A 213 -8.79 12.86 -9.89
CA PRO A 213 -9.58 11.95 -10.72
C PRO A 213 -8.77 11.42 -11.91
N LYS A 214 -8.91 10.13 -12.23
CA LYS A 214 -8.26 9.50 -13.38
C LYS A 214 -8.84 9.97 -14.72
N GLU A 215 -10.16 10.16 -14.78
CA GLU A 215 -10.92 10.39 -16.02
C GLU A 215 -11.08 11.87 -16.39
N THR A 216 -10.69 12.79 -15.50
CA THR A 216 -10.94 14.23 -15.69
C THR A 216 -9.74 15.04 -15.26
N LYS A 217 -9.40 16.08 -16.03
CA LYS A 217 -8.39 17.06 -15.62
C LYS A 217 -8.98 18.00 -14.56
N GLY A 218 -8.92 17.58 -13.30
CA GLY A 218 -9.46 18.35 -12.19
C GLY A 218 -9.01 17.77 -10.85
N TYR A 219 -9.83 18.01 -9.83
CA TYR A 219 -9.57 17.60 -8.46
C TYR A 219 -10.83 17.02 -7.83
N TYR A 220 -10.68 16.01 -6.99
CA TYR A 220 -11.72 15.56 -6.08
C TYR A 220 -11.83 16.52 -4.91
N PHE A 221 -13.04 16.98 -4.65
CA PHE A 221 -13.39 17.78 -3.49
C PHE A 221 -14.44 17.07 -2.66
N TYR A 222 -14.26 17.11 -1.35
CA TYR A 222 -15.24 16.68 -0.38
C TYR A 222 -15.97 17.89 0.20
N SER A 223 -17.31 17.90 0.09
CA SER A 223 -18.15 18.84 0.84
C SER A 223 -18.53 18.22 2.19
N PRO A 224 -18.10 18.80 3.33
CA PRO A 224 -18.57 18.37 4.64
C PRO A 224 -20.07 18.60 4.85
N SER A 225 -20.66 19.57 4.14
CA SER A 225 -22.09 19.89 4.21
C SER A 225 -22.94 18.81 3.54
N ASP A 226 -22.54 18.37 2.35
CA ASP A 226 -23.29 17.37 1.58
C ASP A 226 -22.84 15.93 1.85
N LEU A 227 -21.74 15.74 2.58
CA LEU A 227 -21.06 14.46 2.80
C LEU A 227 -20.71 13.72 1.50
N LYS A 228 -20.46 14.48 0.43
CA LYS A 228 -20.22 13.96 -0.93
C LYS A 228 -18.86 14.36 -1.45
N VAL A 229 -18.30 13.48 -2.29
CA VAL A 229 -17.11 13.76 -3.10
C VAL A 229 -17.54 14.02 -4.53
N PHE A 230 -17.04 15.09 -5.14
CA PHE A 230 -17.32 15.46 -6.52
C PHE A 230 -16.04 15.98 -7.21
N VAL A 231 -16.07 16.10 -8.53
CA VAL A 231 -14.94 16.57 -9.35
C VAL A 231 -15.19 17.99 -9.82
N LEU A 232 -14.22 18.88 -9.62
CA LEU A 232 -14.20 20.20 -10.24
C LEU A 232 -12.79 20.61 -10.67
N THR A 233 -12.71 21.51 -11.65
CA THR A 233 -11.45 21.97 -12.22
C THR A 233 -10.99 23.30 -11.61
N ASN A 234 -11.94 24.18 -11.30
CA ASN A 234 -11.67 25.54 -10.87
C ASN A 234 -11.90 25.68 -9.37
N ALA A 235 -10.80 25.78 -8.63
CA ALA A 235 -10.82 26.04 -7.20
C ALA A 235 -9.66 26.93 -6.78
N LYS A 236 -9.88 27.75 -5.75
CA LYS A 236 -8.82 28.52 -5.09
C LYS A 236 -8.42 27.79 -3.82
N PHE A 237 -7.25 27.18 -3.82
CA PHE A 237 -6.72 26.45 -2.68
C PHE A 237 -6.19 27.42 -1.62
N LEU A 238 -6.48 27.15 -0.35
CA LEU A 238 -6.08 27.95 0.80
C LEU A 238 -4.80 27.39 1.45
N GLU A 239 -3.82 26.97 0.64
CA GLU A 239 -2.64 26.22 1.11
C GLU A 239 -1.78 27.02 2.08
N LYS A 240 -1.64 28.34 1.86
CA LYS A 240 -0.86 29.22 2.76
C LYS A 240 -1.46 29.26 4.15
N ASP A 241 -2.76 29.53 4.24
CA ASP A 241 -3.47 29.60 5.51
C ASP A 241 -3.52 28.22 6.18
N TYR A 242 -3.66 27.16 5.37
CA TYR A 242 -3.66 25.80 5.86
C TYR A 242 -2.32 25.40 6.50
N MET A 243 -1.19 25.78 5.89
CA MET A 243 0.14 25.56 6.45
C MET A 243 0.38 26.38 7.72
N ASN A 244 -0.02 27.65 7.74
CA ASN A 244 0.21 28.56 8.86
C ASN A 244 -0.61 28.19 10.11
N ASN A 245 -1.84 27.69 9.91
CA ASN A 245 -2.76 27.35 10.99
C ASN A 245 -2.72 25.87 11.38
N PHE A 246 -1.77 25.09 10.84
CA PHE A 246 -1.68 23.67 11.16
C PHE A 246 -1.25 23.46 12.60
N VAL A 247 -2.13 22.86 13.40
CA VAL A 247 -1.83 22.39 14.76
C VAL A 247 -1.77 20.86 14.71
N PRO A 248 -0.62 20.23 15.02
CA PRO A 248 -0.50 18.78 15.05
C PRO A 248 -1.51 18.16 16.04
N ARG A 249 -2.39 17.28 15.55
CA ARG A 249 -3.37 16.57 16.39
C ARG A 249 -2.72 15.52 17.30
N SER A 250 -1.50 15.07 16.98
CA SER A 250 -0.67 14.19 17.79
C SER A 250 0.81 14.30 17.40
N ARG A 251 1.72 13.99 18.32
CA ARG A 251 3.15 13.80 18.02
C ARG A 251 3.29 12.51 17.22
N ILE A 252 3.39 12.60 15.90
CA ILE A 252 3.86 11.46 15.09
C ILE A 252 5.36 11.33 15.38
N VAL A 253 5.75 10.37 16.22
CA VAL A 253 7.15 9.96 16.31
C VAL A 253 7.42 9.09 15.08
N LEU A 254 7.93 9.71 14.02
CA LEU A 254 8.54 8.98 12.91
C LEU A 254 9.89 8.46 13.39
N ASN A 255 9.94 7.23 13.90
CA ASN A 255 11.22 6.58 14.13
C ASN A 255 11.87 6.31 12.77
N GLU A 256 12.96 7.02 12.47
CA GLU A 256 13.89 6.58 11.43
C GLU A 256 14.44 5.21 11.85
N MET A 257 13.93 4.14 11.25
CA MET A 257 14.47 2.81 11.49
C MET A 257 15.79 2.66 10.74
N SER A 258 16.88 3.00 11.42
CA SER A 258 18.19 2.44 11.11
C SER A 258 18.07 0.91 11.08
N GLY A 259 18.58 0.31 10.01
CA GLY A 259 18.54 -1.14 9.81
C GLY A 259 19.12 -1.89 11.02
N ASP A 260 18.52 -3.04 11.29
CA ASP A 260 18.93 -4.06 12.26
C ASP A 260 18.47 -3.86 13.71
N THR A 261 17.20 -4.17 14.01
CA THR A 261 16.89 -5.03 15.18
C THR A 261 15.48 -5.64 15.06
N ILE A 262 15.38 -6.97 15.22
CA ILE A 262 14.12 -7.72 15.33
C ILE A 262 13.60 -7.57 16.77
N PRO A 263 12.33 -7.21 17.03
CA PRO A 263 11.78 -7.27 18.39
C PRO A 263 11.50 -8.72 18.79
N ARG A 264 12.15 -9.18 19.87
CA ARG A 264 11.76 -10.38 20.61
C ARG A 264 10.45 -10.09 21.37
N GLU A 265 9.51 -11.03 21.33
CA GLU A 265 8.32 -11.03 22.18
C GLU A 265 8.72 -10.99 23.66
N VAL A 266 8.20 -10.00 24.37
CA VAL A 266 8.29 -9.91 25.83
C VAL A 266 7.01 -10.49 26.40
N THR A 267 7.09 -11.75 26.86
CA THR A 267 6.05 -12.36 27.68
C THR A 267 6.05 -11.66 29.05
N GLN A 268 4.95 -10.96 29.37
CA GLN A 268 4.74 -10.40 30.70
C GLN A 268 4.41 -11.52 31.68
N HIS A 269 5.33 -11.79 32.62
CA HIS A 269 5.00 -12.50 33.86
C HIS A 269 5.15 -11.53 35.04
N ASN A 270 4.05 -11.25 35.72
CA ASN A 270 4.02 -10.57 37.01
C ASN A 270 4.64 -11.47 38.09
N PRO A 271 5.48 -10.96 39.01
CA PRO A 271 5.95 -11.74 40.15
C PRO A 271 4.91 -11.72 41.28
N ILE A 272 4.47 -12.90 41.70
CA ILE A 272 3.81 -13.10 43.00
C ILE A 272 4.93 -13.22 44.04
N VAL A 273 4.90 -12.33 45.03
CA VAL A 273 5.76 -12.36 46.21
C VAL A 273 5.24 -13.43 47.16
N SER A 274 6.04 -14.44 47.44
CA SER A 274 5.84 -15.37 48.56
C SER A 274 7.14 -15.51 49.35
N SER A 275 7.06 -15.14 50.63
CA SER A 275 8.10 -15.27 51.65
C SER A 275 8.30 -16.73 52.05
N ASP A 276 9.53 -17.23 51.87
CA ASP A 276 10.12 -18.40 52.54
C ASP A 276 10.55 -18.05 54.00
N PRO A 277 11.05 -18.99 54.85
CA PRO A 277 11.42 -20.40 54.63
C PRO A 277 10.80 -21.34 55.70
N THR A 278 11.01 -22.67 55.69
CA THR A 278 12.05 -23.38 56.48
C THR A 278 12.08 -24.89 56.10
N GLN A 279 13.27 -25.39 55.73
CA GLN A 279 13.92 -26.72 56.01
C GLN A 279 13.15 -28.05 55.77
N ASP A 280 13.72 -29.17 55.31
CA ASP A 280 15.08 -29.58 54.91
C ASP A 280 15.00 -30.99 54.24
N GLN A 281 16.06 -31.37 53.53
CA GLN A 281 16.53 -32.74 53.19
C GLN A 281 16.01 -33.53 51.95
N GLN A 282 16.99 -33.84 51.09
CA GLN A 282 17.10 -34.72 49.90
C GLN A 282 17.20 -36.23 50.26
N PRO A 283 17.49 -37.18 49.32
CA PRO A 283 17.02 -37.41 47.94
C PRO A 283 16.66 -38.91 47.67
N THR A 284 16.11 -39.28 46.50
CA THR A 284 16.45 -40.57 45.83
C THR A 284 15.94 -40.66 44.37
N ILE A 285 16.83 -41.10 43.47
CA ILE A 285 16.62 -41.69 42.13
C ILE A 285 17.24 -43.13 42.25
N PRO A 286 17.23 -44.08 41.28
CA PRO A 286 16.48 -44.32 40.03
C PRO A 286 15.91 -45.75 39.90
N CYS A 287 15.27 -46.09 38.77
CA CYS A 287 15.77 -47.18 37.90
C CYS A 287 15.00 -47.35 36.58
N ARG A 288 15.76 -47.68 35.54
CA ARG A 288 15.42 -47.90 34.12
C ARG A 288 15.30 -49.39 33.78
N SER A 289 14.81 -49.63 32.55
CA SER A 289 15.02 -50.78 31.65
C SER A 289 13.90 -51.83 31.64
N GLY A 290 13.48 -52.45 30.53
CA GLY A 290 13.94 -52.47 29.13
C GLY A 290 12.77 -52.78 28.16
N ARG A 291 12.87 -52.46 26.86
CA ARG A 291 13.12 -53.38 25.71
C ARG A 291 12.03 -54.47 25.52
N VAL A 292 11.45 -54.81 24.35
CA VAL A 292 11.55 -54.49 22.92
C VAL A 292 10.24 -54.96 22.23
N ARG A 293 9.92 -54.35 21.07
CA ARG A 293 8.97 -54.70 19.98
C ARG A 293 8.81 -56.20 19.63
N THR A 294 7.59 -56.56 19.18
CA THR A 294 7.27 -57.04 17.80
C THR A 294 5.76 -57.24 17.61
N GLN A 295 5.22 -56.81 16.47
CA GLN A 295 3.94 -57.23 15.84
C GLN A 295 4.24 -58.31 14.78
N PRO A 296 3.30 -58.91 13.99
CA PRO A 296 1.84 -58.67 13.79
C PRO A 296 1.03 -60.01 13.92
N GLU A 297 -0.27 -60.16 13.66
CA GLU A 297 -1.14 -59.83 12.50
C GLU A 297 -2.33 -58.91 12.85
#